data_AF-A0A4Y3RW06-F1
#
_entry.id   AF-A0A4Y3RW06-F1
#
_cell.length_a   1.000
_cell.length_b   1.000
_cell.length_c   1.000
_cell.angle_alpha   90.00
_cell.angle_beta   90.00
_cell.angle_gamma   90.00
#
_symmetry.space_group_name_H-M   'P 1'
#
loop_
_entity.id
_entity.type
_entity.pdbx_description
1 polymer ?
#
loop_
_entity_poly.entity_id
_entity_poly.type
_entity_poly.pdbx_seq_one_letter_code
_entity_poly.pdbx_strand_id
1 'polypeptide(L)'
;MGGKIYPTTDTSEARVEWNLELRVLVIRAKGAANLLPQSQDRRRIRARNAMDLIREWDGQTLCTDYSAATHLLIGEAMEQLGTFLQGEKEPPERDIRAVVREELERLHRNRLINRLRELEREGEEHGLDPEEIEEANQLQSELGVQHTRELD
;
A
#
# COMPACT_ATOMS: atom_id res chain seq x y z
N MET A 1 -4.25 -0.92 -25.06
CA MET A 1 -4.63 -1.99 -24.10
C MET A 1 -5.44 -1.32 -23.01
N GLY A 2 -6.74 -1.57 -22.97
CA GLY A 2 -7.61 -1.01 -21.93
C GLY A 2 -7.27 -1.67 -20.60
N GLY A 3 -6.76 -0.89 -19.64
CA GLY A 3 -6.65 -1.34 -18.27
C GLY A 3 -8.05 -1.60 -17.75
N LYS A 4 -8.34 -2.85 -17.34
CA LYS A 4 -9.54 -3.13 -16.57
C LYS A 4 -9.49 -2.23 -15.33
N ILE A 5 -10.48 -1.35 -15.19
CA ILE A 5 -10.77 -0.69 -13.92
C ILE A 5 -11.37 -1.79 -13.05
N TYR A 6 -10.61 -2.27 -12.07
CA TYR A 6 -11.06 -3.34 -11.19
C TYR A 6 -12.08 -2.83 -10.16
N PRO A 7 -13.03 -3.66 -9.74
CA PRO A 7 -14.34 -3.21 -9.33
C PRO A 7 -14.33 -2.58 -7.94
N THR A 8 -15.16 -1.55 -7.79
CA THR A 8 -15.66 -0.98 -6.55
C THR A 8 -16.51 -1.94 -5.70
N THR A 9 -16.43 -3.26 -5.91
CA THR A 9 -17.25 -4.27 -5.24
C THR A 9 -16.38 -5.31 -4.55
N ASP A 10 -16.27 -5.18 -3.24
CA ASP A 10 -15.60 -6.09 -2.31
C ASP A 10 -16.42 -7.39 -2.10
N THR A 11 -16.64 -8.15 -3.18
CA THR A 11 -17.29 -9.47 -3.10
C THR A 11 -16.26 -10.58 -2.98
N SER A 12 -16.65 -11.67 -2.31
CA SER A 12 -15.79 -12.86 -2.14
C SER A 12 -15.31 -13.43 -3.48
N GLU A 13 -16.19 -13.50 -4.49
CA GLU A 13 -15.86 -14.01 -5.83
C GLU A 13 -14.84 -13.11 -6.56
N ALA A 14 -15.01 -11.79 -6.49
CA ALA A 14 -14.07 -10.84 -7.10
C ALA A 14 -12.68 -10.93 -6.44
N ARG A 15 -12.61 -11.12 -5.11
CA ARG A 15 -11.34 -11.34 -4.40
C ARG A 15 -10.63 -12.62 -4.81
N VAL A 16 -11.38 -13.71 -5.00
CA VAL A 16 -10.81 -15.00 -5.45
C VAL A 16 -10.22 -14.86 -6.85
N GLU A 17 -10.95 -14.27 -7.79
CA GLU A 17 -10.46 -14.03 -9.16
C GLU A 17 -9.20 -13.16 -9.15
N TRP A 18 -9.23 -12.05 -8.40
CA TRP A 18 -8.08 -11.16 -8.21
C TRP A 18 -6.86 -11.91 -7.68
N ASN A 19 -7.01 -12.67 -6.59
CA ASN A 19 -5.90 -13.42 -5.99
C ASN A 19 -5.34 -14.50 -6.92
N LEU A 20 -6.16 -15.05 -7.82
CA LEU A 20 -5.73 -16.00 -8.83
C LEU A 20 -4.91 -15.30 -9.93
N GLU A 21 -5.38 -14.16 -10.44
CA GLU A 21 -4.62 -13.33 -11.41
C GLU A 21 -3.29 -12.86 -10.81
N LEU A 22 -3.32 -12.35 -9.57
CA LEU A 22 -2.15 -11.89 -8.84
C LEU A 22 -1.10 -12.98 -8.70
N ARG A 23 -1.48 -14.19 -8.27
CA ARG A 23 -0.54 -15.33 -8.14
C ARG A 23 0.16 -15.63 -9.46
N VAL A 24 -0.60 -15.67 -10.55
CA VAL A 24 -0.03 -15.92 -11.88
C VAL A 24 0.97 -14.81 -12.26
N LEU A 25 0.64 -13.55 -12.00
CA LEU A 25 1.52 -12.41 -12.28
C LEU A 25 2.80 -12.46 -11.43
N VAL A 26 2.68 -12.71 -10.13
CA VAL A 26 3.82 -12.83 -9.20
C VAL A 26 4.73 -13.98 -9.62
N ILE A 27 4.18 -15.15 -9.99
CA ILE A 27 4.97 -16.29 -10.48
C ILE A 27 5.71 -15.93 -11.76
N ARG A 28 5.04 -15.27 -12.72
CA ARG A 28 5.67 -14.84 -13.98
C ARG A 28 6.79 -13.82 -13.73
N ALA A 29 6.56 -12.85 -12.86
CA ALA A 29 7.56 -11.85 -12.50
C ALA A 29 8.80 -12.49 -11.83
N LYS A 30 8.60 -13.47 -10.93
CA LYS A 30 9.71 -14.24 -10.33
C LYS A 30 10.47 -15.03 -11.39
N GLY A 31 9.77 -15.59 -12.37
CA GLY A 31 10.38 -16.23 -13.53
C GLY A 31 11.27 -15.28 -14.32
N ALA A 32 10.82 -14.05 -14.56
CA ALA A 32 11.61 -13.02 -15.24
C ALA A 32 12.88 -12.65 -14.45
N ALA A 33 12.80 -12.57 -13.12
CA ALA A 33 13.99 -12.32 -12.28
C ALA A 33 15.05 -13.42 -12.39
N ASN A 34 14.67 -14.66 -12.74
CA ASN A 34 15.62 -15.75 -12.97
C ASN A 34 16.40 -15.61 -14.28
N LEU A 35 15.99 -14.72 -15.20
CA LEU A 35 16.73 -14.42 -16.42
C LEU A 35 17.99 -13.58 -16.16
N LEU A 36 18.15 -13.03 -14.96
CA LEU A 36 19.37 -12.35 -14.56
C LEU A 36 20.55 -13.33 -14.55
N PRO A 37 21.74 -12.91 -15.06
CA PRO A 37 22.93 -13.75 -15.03
C PRO A 37 23.37 -14.02 -13.58
N GLN A 38 24.14 -15.09 -13.36
CA GLN A 38 24.62 -15.46 -12.03
C GLN A 38 25.42 -14.35 -11.33
N SER A 39 26.10 -13.49 -12.10
CA SER A 39 26.81 -12.31 -11.57
C SER A 39 25.90 -11.27 -10.91
N GLN A 40 24.58 -11.36 -11.12
CA GLN A 40 23.57 -10.45 -10.57
C GLN A 40 22.68 -11.15 -9.53
N ASP A 41 23.19 -12.17 -8.83
CA ASP A 41 22.41 -12.95 -7.86
C ASP A 41 21.79 -12.09 -6.75
N ARG A 42 22.51 -11.07 -6.27
CA ARG A 42 21.98 -10.14 -5.25
C ARG A 42 20.71 -9.44 -5.73
N ARG A 43 20.72 -8.89 -6.95
CA ARG A 43 19.53 -8.26 -7.57
C ARG A 43 18.39 -9.25 -7.71
N ARG A 44 18.69 -10.47 -8.17
CA ARG A 44 17.71 -11.55 -8.31
C ARG A 44 17.05 -11.88 -6.98
N ILE A 45 17.83 -12.06 -5.92
CA ILE A 45 17.33 -12.34 -4.57
C ILE A 45 16.47 -11.18 -4.08
N ARG A 46 16.92 -9.94 -4.23
CA ARG A 46 16.16 -8.75 -3.80
C ARG A 46 14.83 -8.60 -4.53
N ALA A 47 14.83 -8.69 -5.86
CA ALA A 47 13.62 -8.63 -6.65
C ALA A 47 12.63 -9.74 -6.26
N ARG A 48 13.12 -10.96 -6.03
CA ARG A 48 12.29 -12.09 -5.59
C ARG A 48 11.74 -11.87 -4.18
N ASN A 49 12.55 -11.41 -3.24
CA ASN A 49 12.13 -11.13 -1.88
C ASN A 49 10.99 -10.09 -1.86
N ALA A 50 11.08 -9.04 -2.68
CA ALA A 50 9.99 -8.06 -2.81
C ALA A 50 8.70 -8.71 -3.36
N MET A 51 8.80 -9.58 -4.36
CA MET A 51 7.64 -10.31 -4.89
C MET A 51 7.10 -11.38 -3.93
N ASP A 52 7.94 -11.96 -3.06
CA ASP A 52 7.54 -12.92 -2.02
C ASP A 52 6.74 -12.26 -0.88
N LEU A 53 6.89 -10.94 -0.73
CA LEU A 53 6.13 -10.14 0.22
C LEU A 53 4.71 -9.82 -0.25
N ILE A 54 4.44 -9.93 -1.56
CA ILE A 54 3.09 -9.69 -2.11
C ILE A 54 2.20 -10.84 -1.66
N ARG A 55 1.26 -10.55 -0.77
CA ARG A 55 0.27 -11.51 -0.25
C ARG A 55 -1.03 -11.42 -1.05
N GLU A 56 -1.81 -12.49 -0.98
CA GLU A 56 -3.20 -12.47 -1.40
C GLU A 56 -3.99 -11.46 -0.56
N TRP A 57 -4.96 -10.79 -1.16
CA TRP A 57 -5.84 -9.89 -0.44
C TRP A 57 -6.89 -10.69 0.34
N ASP A 58 -6.92 -10.49 1.66
CA ASP A 58 -7.79 -11.19 2.60
C ASP A 58 -9.20 -10.58 2.72
N GLY A 59 -9.41 -9.39 2.17
CA GLY A 59 -10.66 -8.63 2.31
C GLY A 59 -10.87 -7.97 3.68
N GLN A 60 -9.93 -8.13 4.62
CA GLN A 60 -9.93 -7.40 5.89
C GLN A 60 -9.12 -6.12 5.79
N THR A 61 -8.01 -6.19 5.05
CA THR A 61 -7.23 -5.00 4.73
C THR A 61 -8.01 -4.11 3.76
N LEU A 62 -8.03 -2.80 3.98
CA LEU A 62 -8.62 -1.86 3.02
C LEU A 62 -7.97 -2.06 1.64
N CYS A 63 -8.78 -2.09 0.57
CA CYS A 63 -8.28 -2.28 -0.79
C CYS A 63 -7.20 -1.25 -1.16
N THR A 64 -7.36 0.00 -0.68
CA THR A 64 -6.38 1.09 -0.87
C THR A 64 -5.03 0.79 -0.22
N ASP A 65 -5.03 0.28 1.02
CA ASP A 65 -3.81 -0.09 1.75
C ASP A 65 -3.11 -1.29 1.10
N TYR A 66 -3.90 -2.30 0.74
CA TYR A 66 -3.42 -3.46 0.03
C TYR A 66 -2.77 -3.08 -1.31
N SER A 67 -3.42 -2.19 -2.07
CA SER A 67 -2.92 -1.68 -3.33
C SER A 67 -1.62 -0.89 -3.15
N ALA A 68 -1.56 0.01 -2.16
CA ALA A 68 -0.35 0.80 -1.87
C ALA A 68 0.84 -0.09 -1.52
N ALA A 69 0.66 -1.05 -0.61
CA ALA A 69 1.70 -2.01 -0.26
C ALA A 69 2.17 -2.83 -1.47
N THR A 70 1.24 -3.31 -2.28
CA THR A 70 1.55 -4.09 -3.49
C THR A 70 2.33 -3.26 -4.51
N HIS A 71 1.96 -1.99 -4.74
CA HIS A 71 2.69 -1.11 -5.64
C HIS A 71 4.12 -0.83 -5.19
N LEU A 72 4.36 -0.63 -3.89
CA LEU A 72 5.72 -0.45 -3.36
C LEU A 72 6.59 -1.70 -3.59
N LEU A 73 6.03 -2.89 -3.36
CA LEU A 73 6.74 -4.16 -3.57
C LEU A 73 7.04 -4.43 -5.05
N ILE A 74 6.09 -4.15 -5.94
CA ILE A 74 6.31 -4.20 -7.38
C ILE A 74 7.38 -3.17 -7.80
N GLY A 75 7.31 -1.97 -7.25
CA GLY A 75 8.28 -0.90 -7.48
C GLY A 75 9.70 -1.32 -7.11
N GLU A 76 9.91 -1.90 -5.93
CA GLU A 76 11.22 -2.44 -5.52
C GLU A 76 11.73 -3.48 -6.52
N ALA A 77 10.89 -4.44 -6.91
CA ALA A 77 11.29 -5.46 -7.86
C ALA A 77 11.62 -4.88 -9.24
N MET A 78 10.82 -3.93 -9.72
CA MET A 78 11.04 -3.24 -10.99
C MET A 78 12.29 -2.37 -10.96
N GLU A 79 12.61 -1.72 -9.85
CA GLU A 79 13.82 -0.92 -9.71
C GLU A 79 15.07 -1.79 -9.84
N GLN A 80 15.08 -2.98 -9.21
CA GLN A 80 16.18 -3.94 -9.33
C GLN A 80 16.39 -4.43 -10.76
N LEU A 81 15.31 -4.74 -11.48
CA LEU A 81 15.34 -5.28 -12.84
C LEU A 81 15.61 -4.18 -13.88
N GLY A 82 14.97 -3.03 -13.72
CA GLY A 82 15.05 -1.89 -14.63
C GLY A 82 16.45 -1.28 -14.68
N THR A 83 17.05 -1.02 -13.51
CA THR A 83 18.42 -0.49 -13.44
C THR A 83 19.44 -1.49 -14.02
N PHE A 84 19.21 -2.80 -13.89
CA PHE A 84 20.04 -3.80 -14.58
C PHE A 84 19.93 -3.69 -16.11
N LEU A 85 18.70 -3.62 -16.64
CA LEU A 85 18.47 -3.47 -18.09
C LEU A 85 19.08 -2.19 -18.67
N GLN A 86 19.14 -1.13 -17.86
CA GLN A 86 19.76 0.15 -18.24
C GLN A 86 21.28 0.16 -18.06
N GLY A 87 21.89 -0.90 -17.52
CA GLY A 87 23.32 -0.95 -17.22
C GLY A 87 23.74 -0.03 -16.07
N GLU A 88 22.80 0.36 -15.22
CA GLU A 88 23.02 1.24 -14.07
C GLU A 88 23.51 0.46 -12.84
N LYS A 89 23.99 1.21 -11.84
CA LYS A 89 24.41 0.64 -10.56
C LYS A 89 23.22 0.00 -9.84
N GLU A 90 23.54 -0.93 -8.95
CA GLU A 90 22.50 -1.54 -8.11
C GLU A 90 21.90 -0.48 -7.18
N PRO A 91 20.55 -0.42 -7.06
CA PRO A 91 19.91 0.45 -6.09
C PRO A 91 20.44 0.16 -4.68
N PRO A 92 20.53 1.17 -3.81
CA PRO A 92 20.93 0.97 -2.43
C PRO A 92 20.03 -0.05 -1.73
N GLU A 93 20.59 -0.76 -0.76
CA GLU A 93 19.82 -1.69 0.05
C GLU A 93 18.87 -0.91 0.97
N ARG A 94 17.60 -1.31 0.98
CA ARG A 94 16.57 -0.75 1.86
C ARG A 94 15.73 -1.88 2.44
N ASP A 95 15.28 -1.71 3.67
CA ASP A 95 14.29 -2.61 4.27
C ASP A 95 12.90 -2.27 3.69
N ILE A 96 12.53 -2.97 2.61
CA ILE A 96 11.24 -2.74 1.96
C ILE A 96 10.05 -3.04 2.87
N ARG A 97 10.21 -3.88 3.92
CA ARG A 97 9.15 -4.12 4.90
C ARG A 97 8.92 -2.88 5.76
N ALA A 98 10.00 -2.22 6.18
CA ALA A 98 9.91 -0.97 6.91
C ALA A 98 9.23 0.12 6.08
N VAL A 99 9.62 0.26 4.81
CA VAL A 99 9.00 1.23 3.88
C VAL A 99 7.50 0.97 3.70
N VAL A 100 7.08 -0.29 3.50
CA VAL A 100 5.67 -0.63 3.39
C VAL A 100 4.90 -0.29 4.67
N ARG A 101 5.46 -0.63 5.85
CA ARG A 101 4.84 -0.31 7.14
C ARG A 101 4.68 1.20 7.33
N GLU A 102 5.73 1.98 7.08
CA GLU A 102 5.70 3.44 7.19
C GLU A 102 4.64 4.05 6.26
N GLU A 103 4.51 3.53 5.04
CA GLU A 103 3.49 3.99 4.10
C GLU A 103 2.07 3.67 4.59
N LEU A 104 1.85 2.48 5.14
CA LEU A 104 0.55 2.09 5.70
C LEU A 104 0.19 2.93 6.93
N GLU A 105 1.14 3.19 7.81
CA GLU A 105 0.97 4.10 8.95
C GLU A 105 0.64 5.52 8.48
N ARG A 106 1.31 6.02 7.44
CA ARG A 106 1.04 7.32 6.82
C ARG A 106 -0.38 7.38 6.25
N LEU A 107 -0.80 6.35 5.52
CA LEU A 107 -2.16 6.27 4.95
C LEU A 107 -3.23 6.20 6.03
N HIS A 108 -2.99 5.40 7.09
CA HIS A 108 -3.86 5.33 8.25
C HIS A 108 -4.01 6.69 8.92
N ARG A 109 -2.88 7.32 9.26
CA ARG A 109 -2.87 8.66 9.85
C ARG A 109 -3.64 9.66 8.99
N ASN A 110 -3.41 9.69 7.68
CA ASN A 110 -4.13 10.59 6.77
C ASN A 110 -5.64 10.38 6.78
N ARG A 111 -6.12 9.13 6.89
CA ARG A 111 -7.55 8.84 7.01
C ARG A 111 -8.14 9.42 8.30
N LEU A 112 -7.46 9.21 9.43
CA LEU A 112 -7.90 9.79 10.70
C LEU A 112 -7.97 11.31 10.63
N ILE A 113 -6.95 11.95 10.02
CA ILE A 113 -6.91 13.40 9.83
C ILE A 113 -8.08 13.88 8.98
N ASN A 114 -8.34 13.20 7.85
CA ASN A 114 -9.44 13.56 6.96
C ASN A 114 -10.79 13.38 7.65
N ARG A 115 -11.00 12.28 8.40
CA ARG A 115 -12.24 12.05 9.15
C ARG A 115 -12.45 13.08 10.24
N LEU A 116 -11.40 13.46 10.97
CA LEU A 116 -11.49 14.52 11.97
C LEU A 116 -11.81 15.88 11.32
N ARG A 117 -11.23 16.19 10.15
CA ARG A 117 -11.57 17.41 9.39
C ARG A 117 -13.01 17.42 8.90
N GLU A 118 -13.54 16.27 8.49
CA GLU A 118 -14.94 16.11 8.12
C GLU A 118 -15.87 16.41 9.30
N LEU A 119 -15.59 15.81 10.47
CA LEU A 119 -16.36 16.04 11.71
C LEU A 119 -16.26 17.49 12.19
N GLU A 120 -15.08 18.12 12.16
CA GLU A 120 -14.94 19.53 12.52
C GLU A 120 -15.80 20.42 11.60
N ARG A 121 -15.82 20.15 10.29
CA ARG A 121 -16.64 20.88 9.32
C ARG A 121 -18.14 20.64 9.54
N GLU A 122 -18.56 19.40 9.78
CA GLU A 122 -19.95 19.05 10.09
C GLU A 122 -20.42 19.73 11.39
N GLY A 123 -19.56 19.78 12.40
CA GLY A 123 -19.81 20.49 13.65
C GLY A 123 -19.98 22.00 13.48
N GLU A 124 -19.20 22.62 12.59
CA GLU A 124 -19.32 24.04 12.26
C GLU A 124 -20.61 24.35 11.48
N GLU A 125 -21.01 23.46 10.55
CA GLU A 125 -22.16 23.68 9.65
C GLU A 125 -23.51 23.31 10.30
N HIS A 126 -23.55 22.24 11.07
CA HIS A 126 -24.79 21.59 11.53
C HIS A 126 -24.82 21.26 13.03
N GLY A 127 -23.67 21.35 13.70
CA GLY A 127 -23.48 20.80 15.04
C GLY A 127 -23.33 19.28 15.00
N LEU A 128 -22.51 18.74 15.90
CA LEU A 128 -22.30 17.29 16.02
C LEU A 128 -23.28 16.67 17.01
N ASP A 129 -23.69 15.45 16.73
CA ASP A 129 -24.41 14.62 17.68
C ASP A 129 -23.46 13.98 18.74
N PRO A 130 -23.97 13.35 19.80
CA PRO A 130 -23.13 12.76 20.84
C PRO A 130 -22.18 11.64 20.35
N GLU A 131 -22.56 10.88 19.32
CA GLU A 131 -21.74 9.79 18.77
C GLU A 131 -20.57 10.37 17.96
N GLU A 132 -20.85 11.40 17.16
CA GLU A 132 -19.86 12.14 16.38
C GLU A 132 -18.87 12.90 17.28
N ILE A 133 -19.34 13.44 18.42
CA ILE A 133 -18.46 14.05 19.43
C ILE A 133 -17.54 12.98 20.06
N GLU A 134 -18.05 11.79 20.37
CA GLU A 134 -17.25 10.70 20.90
C GLU A 134 -16.20 10.24 19.87
N GLU A 135 -16.59 10.08 18.60
CA GLU A 135 -15.69 9.75 17.49
C GLU A 135 -14.57 10.80 17.36
N ALA A 136 -14.92 12.09 17.33
CA ALA A 136 -13.93 13.17 17.23
C ALA A 136 -12.91 13.13 18.38
N ASN A 137 -13.36 12.90 19.62
CA ASN A 137 -12.47 12.78 20.78
C ASN A 137 -11.53 11.58 20.68
N GLN A 138 -12.02 10.44 20.17
CA GLN A 138 -11.20 9.25 19.95
C GLN A 138 -10.12 9.52 18.89
N LEU A 139 -10.50 10.12 17.75
CA LEU A 139 -9.59 10.48 16.66
C LEU A 139 -8.52 11.48 17.12
N GLN A 140 -8.91 12.49 17.90
CA GLN A 140 -7.99 13.45 18.53
C GLN A 140 -6.97 12.77 19.44
N SER A 141 -7.43 11.85 20.28
CA SER A 141 -6.56 11.08 21.17
C SER A 141 -5.57 10.20 20.40
N GLU A 142 -6.00 9.56 19.32
CA GLU A 142 -5.13 8.70 18.49
C GLU A 142 -4.10 9.53 17.70
N LEU A 143 -4.52 10.70 17.20
CA LEU A 143 -3.65 11.61 16.47
C LEU A 143 -2.70 12.42 17.36
N GLY A 144 -3.03 12.54 18.65
CA GLY A 144 -2.29 13.31 19.65
C GLY A 144 -2.49 14.82 19.52
N VAL A 145 -3.66 15.27 19.08
CA VAL A 145 -3.97 16.70 18.82
C VAL A 145 -5.30 17.10 19.42
N GLN A 146 -5.51 18.39 19.68
CA GLN A 146 -6.84 18.90 20.08
C GLN A 146 -7.66 19.37 18.88
N HIS A 147 -7.01 19.94 17.86
CA HIS A 147 -7.66 20.35 16.61
C HIS A 147 -6.84 19.99 15.39
N THR A 148 -7.49 19.83 14.23
CA THR A 148 -6.77 19.50 12.99
C THR A 148 -5.79 20.58 12.53
N ARG A 149 -5.94 21.82 13.01
CA ARG A 149 -5.04 22.96 12.76
C ARG A 149 -3.62 22.77 13.34
N GLU A 150 -3.43 21.82 14.25
CA GLU A 150 -2.12 21.47 14.82
C GLU A 150 -1.33 20.52 13.91
N LEU A 151 -1.93 20.06 12.81
CA LEU A 151 -1.36 19.06 11.89
C LEU A 151 -0.86 19.66 10.56
N ASP A 152 -1.02 20.98 10.37
CA ASP A 152 -0.53 21.74 9.22
C ASP A 152 0.90 22.28 9.46
#